data_AF-A0A239DVX2-F1
#
_entry.id   AF-A0A239DVX2-F1
#
_cell.length_a   1.000
_cell.length_b   1.000
_cell.length_c   1.000
_cell.angle_alpha   90.00
_cell.angle_beta   90.00
_cell.angle_gamma   90.00
#
_symmetry.space_group_name_H-M   'P 1'
#
loop_
_entity.id
_entity.type
_entity.pdbx_description
1 polymer ?
#
loop_
_entity_poly.entity_id
_entity_poly.type
_entity_poly.pdbx_seq_one_letter_code
_entity_poly.pdbx_strand_id
1 'polypeptide(L)' 'MSYYPGAEHAFFLPDRGPYDKSAAEDSWSRVRALLASELPPA' A
#
# COMPACT_ATOMS: atom_id res chain seq x y z
N MET A 1 -7.09 -9.60 8.19
CA MET A 1 -7.28 -9.55 6.73
C MET A 1 -7.47 -8.08 6.36
N SER A 2 -6.57 -7.50 5.57
CA SER A 2 -6.66 -6.09 5.18
C SER A 2 -7.32 -5.98 3.81
N TYR A 3 -8.36 -5.17 3.73
CA TYR A 3 -9.09 -4.84 2.50
C TYR A 3 -9.42 -3.34 2.53
N TYR A 4 -9.35 -2.69 1.38
CA TYR A 4 -9.65 -1.26 1.21
C TYR A 4 -11.05 -1.11 0.60
N PRO A 5 -12.07 -0.68 1.37
CA PRO A 5 -13.42 -0.54 0.85
C PRO A 5 -13.48 0.46 -0.31
N GLY A 6 -13.99 0.02 -1.45
CA GLY A 6 -14.13 0.86 -2.65
C GLY A 6 -12.87 0.97 -3.51
N ALA A 7 -11.72 0.47 -3.05
CA ALA A 7 -10.52 0.44 -3.86
C ALA A 7 -10.57 -0.75 -4.83
N GLU A 8 -10.29 -0.48 -6.10
CA GLU A 8 -10.23 -1.49 -7.15
C GLU A 8 -8.83 -2.11 -7.29
N HIS A 9 -8.71 -3.19 -8.08
CA HIS A 9 -7.40 -3.75 -8.41
C HIS A 9 -6.48 -2.67 -8.99
N ALA A 10 -5.23 -2.66 -8.55
CA ALA A 10 -4.22 -1.66 -8.93
C ALA A 10 -4.45 -0.23 -8.40
N PHE A 11 -5.18 -0.08 -7.28
CA PHE A 11 -5.38 1.21 -6.59
C PHE A 11 -4.10 1.98 -6.23
N PHE A 12 -2.94 1.31 -6.20
CA PHE A 12 -1.64 1.89 -5.86
C PHE A 12 -0.84 2.40 -7.08
N LEU A 13 -1.37 2.32 -8.31
CA LEU A 13 -0.69 2.78 -9.53
C LEU A 13 -1.20 4.18 -9.95
N PRO A 14 -0.45 5.27 -9.69
CA PRO A 14 -0.91 6.63 -9.95
C PRO A 14 -1.18 6.95 -11.43
N ASP A 15 -0.40 6.37 -12.36
CA ASP A 15 -0.45 6.76 -13.78
C ASP A 15 -1.20 5.77 -14.69
N ARG A 16 -1.64 4.62 -14.16
CA ARG A 16 -2.15 3.51 -15.00
C ARG A 16 -3.22 2.63 -14.34
N GLY A 17 -3.71 3.02 -13.17
CA GLY A 17 -4.72 2.25 -12.44
C GLY A 17 -5.83 3.14 -11.90
N PRO A 18 -6.86 2.54 -11.30
CA PRO A 18 -7.91 3.23 -10.54
C PRO A 18 -7.32 3.77 -9.23
N TYR A 19 -6.43 4.76 -9.36
CA TYR A 19 -5.59 5.25 -8.27
C TYR A 19 -6.45 5.80 -7.13
N ASP A 20 -6.38 5.13 -5.98
CA ASP A 20 -6.93 5.62 -4.73
C ASP A 20 -5.75 6.03 -3.85
N LYS A 21 -5.54 7.34 -3.74
CA LYS A 21 -4.44 7.92 -2.97
C LYS A 21 -4.44 7.45 -1.51
N SER A 22 -5.61 7.39 -0.87
CA SER A 22 -5.73 7.03 0.54
C SER A 22 -5.34 5.56 0.76
N ALA A 23 -5.87 4.66 -0.06
CA ALA A 23 -5.53 3.24 -0.02
C ALA A 23 -4.05 3.00 -0.38
N ALA A 24 -3.52 3.71 -1.37
CA ALA A 24 -2.12 3.62 -1.78
C ALA A 24 -1.16 4.05 -0.66
N GLU A 25 -1.42 5.18 0.00
CA GLU A 25 -0.57 5.69 1.07
C GLU A 25 -0.63 4.82 2.33
N ASP A 26 -1.82 4.37 2.74
CA ASP A 26 -1.98 3.46 3.88
C ASP A 26 -1.31 2.11 3.63
N SER A 27 -1.53 1.51 2.46
CA SER A 27 -0.91 0.22 2.12
C SER A 27 0.62 0.33 2.08
N TRP A 28 1.15 1.41 1.51
CA TRP A 28 2.60 1.65 1.46
C TRP A 28 3.19 1.89 2.85
N SER A 29 2.45 2.56 3.75
CA SER A 29 2.85 2.71 5.15
C SER A 29 2.98 1.37 5.87
N ARG A 30 2.01 0.47 5.68
CA ARG A 30 2.03 -0.89 6.26
C ARG A 30 3.18 -1.74 5.73
N VAL A 31 3.45 -1.67 4.42
CA VAL A 31 4.59 -2.37 3.81
C VAL A 31 5.90 -1.88 4.41
N ARG A 32 6.10 -0.57 4.55
CA ARG A 32 7.31 -0.03 5.19
C ARG A 32 7.46 -0.47 6.65
N ALA A 33 6.36 -0.48 7.41
CA ALA A 33 6.37 -0.93 8.81
C ALA A 33 6.76 -2.41 8.92
N LEU A 34 6.24 -3.26 8.03
CA LEU A 34 6.63 -4.67 7.95
C LEU A 34 8.10 -4.83 7.56
N LEU A 35 8.57 -4.11 6.55
CA LEU A 35 9.98 -4.19 6.16
C LEU A 35 10.91 -3.73 7.29
N ALA A 36 10.53 -2.72 8.06
CA ALA A 36 11.31 -2.26 9.21
C ALA A 36 11.35 -3.27 10.38
N SER A 37 10.35 -4.16 10.50
CA SER A 37 10.36 -5.22 11.53
C SER A 37 11.14 -6.45 11.09
N GLU A 38 11.13 -6.78 9.80
CA GLU A 38 11.67 -8.05 9.30
C GLU A 38 13.07 -7.94 8.70
N LEU A 39 13.49 -6.76 8.24
CA LEU A 39 14.81 -6.59 7.62
C LEU A 39 15.87 -6.28 8.69
N PRO A 40 17.04 -6.94 8.63
CA PRO A 40 18.17 -6.53 9.46
C PRO A 40 18.62 -5.11 9.10
N PRO A 41 19.22 -4.37 10.05
CA PRO A 41 19.78 -3.06 9.78
C PRO A 41 20.85 -3.14 8.67
N ALA A 42 20.87 -2.10 7.83
CA ALA A 42 21.81 -1.97 6.71
C ALA A 42 23.25 -1.74 7.16
#